data_AF-A0A7C3U235-F1
#
_entry.id   AF-A0A7C3U235-F1
#
_cell.length_a   1.000
_cell.length_b   1.000
_cell.length_c   1.000
_cell.angle_alpha   90.00
_cell.angle_beta   90.00
_cell.angle_gamma   90.00
#
_symmetry.space_group_name_H-M   'P 1'
#
loop_
_entity.id
_entity.type
_entity.pdbx_description
1 polymer ?
#
loop_
_entity_poly.entity_id
_entity_poly.type
_entity_poly.pdbx_seq_one_letter_code
_entity_poly.pdbx_strand_id
1 'polypeptide(L)'
;MKGVAKGSKKQQALGGRRVLRTLPLRIGGGSALWAHSPWGKKTRRTTYRRRKGLFGFSRFFAVMLMGTFLLFSASCAHLSPDRGPENFSPFFHIQTDPEKQSRRLDAVGPFYSQSETPTEQEWTLRPFFSYRRNLEEGTEELEYLYPLGYSKKTPQGTRRRFIPFYSSFEPSTEIQAEDPQRYGDFFPFFWGTAKDGSPYGGVFPFGGVFRDRFGRDEIGFILWPLHTWIREGENQTFHFLWPLFSYSSGGNRQGFRFFPFFGREKQEGEGAYEKTFFLWPIGHYQRRYLDTEDPKTYFYLFPFYLSEKSPNENKLILLWPFLNFYREERFNYVQVDLPWPIIQFARGERTEAVKLWPLLTYRRVDDREKWSLCWPLFSQEKEENEEKDEVLNRFLYISKIHQVYYKKEGRWERVTRLWPLFRYAEDGRGLVHFYFPAVMPADWEGLERHYGTLFRVFEYYQDGTGKEISKFLWGLIYLQKQPDLVRFDFGPLFSYRREKEVWKWSVLKGLIAYARKGPERTLRLFYLPVTWQEGPAPDPRSSSPPGG
;
A
#
# COMPACT_ATOMS: atom_id res chain seq x y z
N MET A 1 -29.25 27.66 -15.10
CA MET A 1 -30.46 27.48 -15.95
C MET A 1 -30.04 26.94 -17.31
N LYS A 2 -30.84 26.06 -17.95
CA LYS A 2 -30.69 25.53 -19.33
C LYS A 2 -29.30 24.90 -19.66
N GLY A 3 -29.17 23.62 -20.00
CA GLY A 3 -30.17 22.58 -20.28
C GLY A 3 -30.57 22.53 -21.76
N VAL A 4 -29.86 21.70 -22.54
CA VAL A 4 -30.23 21.27 -23.89
C VAL A 4 -29.96 19.77 -23.99
N ALA A 5 -30.92 19.01 -24.53
CA ALA A 5 -30.80 17.58 -24.76
C ALA A 5 -31.47 17.18 -26.09
N LYS A 6 -30.83 16.30 -26.86
CA LYS A 6 -31.33 15.51 -28.00
C LYS A 6 -30.17 14.65 -28.54
N GLY A 7 -30.37 13.40 -28.98
CA GLY A 7 -31.60 12.62 -28.90
C GLY A 7 -31.49 11.24 -29.58
N SER A 8 -31.91 10.21 -28.84
CA SER A 8 -32.31 8.85 -29.24
C SER A 8 -32.52 8.54 -30.73
N LYS A 9 -32.02 7.37 -31.16
CA LYS A 9 -32.78 6.43 -32.01
C LYS A 9 -32.58 5.00 -31.51
N LYS A 10 -33.54 4.11 -31.82
CA LYS A 10 -33.78 2.82 -31.14
C LYS A 10 -34.31 1.79 -32.16
N GLN A 11 -34.26 0.50 -31.78
CA GLN A 11 -35.01 -0.64 -32.39
C GLN A 11 -34.55 -1.09 -33.80
N GLN A 12 -34.81 -2.34 -34.26
CA GLN A 12 -34.94 -3.71 -33.69
C GLN A 12 -35.37 -4.63 -34.85
N ALA A 13 -34.80 -5.85 -35.02
CA ALA A 13 -35.36 -7.05 -35.68
C ALA A 13 -34.24 -7.99 -36.22
N LEU A 14 -34.46 -9.29 -36.51
CA LEU A 14 -35.12 -10.37 -35.74
C LEU A 14 -34.85 -11.75 -36.41
N GLY A 15 -34.54 -12.79 -35.62
CA GLY A 15 -34.53 -14.21 -36.06
C GLY A 15 -33.15 -14.79 -36.47
N GLY A 16 -32.93 -16.11 -36.39
CA GLY A 16 -33.75 -17.14 -35.72
C GLY A 16 -33.36 -18.62 -35.91
N ARG A 17 -33.49 -19.41 -34.82
CA ARG A 17 -33.66 -20.89 -34.72
C ARG A 17 -32.50 -21.89 -35.04
N ARG A 18 -32.09 -22.60 -33.96
CA ARG A 18 -31.82 -24.08 -33.86
C ARG A 18 -30.56 -24.60 -34.62
N VAL A 19 -29.94 -25.75 -34.31
CA VAL A 19 -30.40 -27.09 -33.84
C VAL A 19 -29.46 -27.71 -32.76
N LEU A 20 -29.90 -28.80 -32.09
CA LEU A 20 -29.18 -29.61 -31.10
C LEU A 20 -27.99 -30.43 -31.74
N ARG A 21 -27.08 -31.15 -31.05
CA ARG A 21 -27.31 -32.31 -30.13
C ARG A 21 -25.99 -32.93 -29.57
N THR A 22 -26.11 -33.70 -28.48
CA THR A 22 -25.27 -34.87 -28.02
C THR A 22 -23.77 -34.76 -27.68
N LEU A 23 -23.48 -35.02 -26.39
CA LEU A 23 -22.36 -35.82 -25.84
C LEU A 23 -22.58 -37.33 -26.11
N PRO A 24 -21.69 -38.27 -25.69
CA PRO A 24 -20.22 -38.34 -25.74
C PRO A 24 -19.74 -39.72 -26.28
N LEU A 25 -18.42 -40.00 -26.34
CA LEU A 25 -17.90 -41.39 -26.19
C LEU A 25 -16.43 -41.45 -25.76
N ARG A 26 -15.96 -42.66 -25.43
CA ARG A 26 -14.69 -43.06 -24.78
C ARG A 26 -14.17 -44.34 -25.47
N ILE A 27 -13.14 -44.99 -24.92
CA ILE A 27 -12.38 -46.15 -25.48
C ILE A 27 -11.35 -45.64 -26.51
N GLY A 28 -10.10 -46.10 -26.57
CA GLY A 28 -9.33 -47.14 -25.84
C GLY A 28 -8.28 -47.73 -26.81
N GLY A 29 -7.18 -48.38 -26.42
CA GLY A 29 -6.58 -48.67 -25.11
C GLY A 29 -5.17 -49.28 -25.33
N GLY A 30 -4.46 -49.71 -24.29
CA GLY A 30 -3.13 -50.33 -24.41
C GLY A 30 -2.64 -50.89 -23.07
N SER A 31 -1.96 -52.05 -23.08
CA SER A 31 -1.87 -52.96 -21.92
C SER A 31 -0.47 -53.54 -21.68
N ALA A 32 -0.33 -54.34 -20.60
CA ALA A 32 0.86 -55.07 -20.12
C ALA A 32 1.85 -54.22 -19.27
N LEU A 33 2.34 -54.58 -18.07
CA LEU A 33 2.53 -55.87 -17.34
C LEU A 33 3.67 -56.74 -17.94
N TRP A 34 4.56 -57.45 -17.21
CA TRP A 34 4.74 -57.67 -15.76
C TRP A 34 6.13 -58.30 -15.44
N ALA A 35 6.74 -57.98 -14.27
CA ALA A 35 7.74 -58.76 -13.49
C ALA A 35 9.02 -59.32 -14.23
N HIS A 36 10.02 -60.04 -13.66
CA HIS A 36 10.54 -60.46 -12.34
C HIS A 36 12.11 -60.37 -12.44
N SER A 37 12.93 -59.95 -11.44
CA SER A 37 13.58 -60.71 -10.32
C SER A 37 14.44 -61.96 -10.71
N PRO A 38 15.42 -62.48 -9.93
CA PRO A 38 16.05 -61.97 -8.68
C PRO A 38 17.58 -62.30 -8.44
N TRP A 39 18.12 -61.78 -7.31
CA TRP A 39 19.09 -62.42 -6.35
C TRP A 39 20.61 -62.61 -6.64
N GLY A 40 21.40 -62.30 -5.59
CA GLY A 40 22.80 -62.74 -5.39
C GLY A 40 23.26 -62.57 -3.92
N LYS A 41 23.53 -63.67 -3.19
CA LYS A 41 23.99 -63.69 -1.77
C LYS A 41 25.48 -63.29 -1.68
N LYS A 42 26.01 -62.66 -0.61
CA LYS A 42 26.43 -63.20 0.73
C LYS A 42 27.17 -62.05 1.48
N THR A 43 27.51 -62.00 2.79
CA THR A 43 27.38 -62.92 3.94
C THR A 43 26.93 -62.16 5.23
N ARG A 44 27.84 -61.82 6.18
CA ARG A 44 27.60 -61.14 7.49
C ARG A 44 28.92 -60.61 8.09
N ARG A 45 28.86 -59.57 8.93
CA ARG A 45 29.55 -59.52 10.25
C ARG A 45 28.78 -58.62 11.22
N THR A 46 28.93 -58.87 12.52
CA THR A 46 28.06 -58.34 13.58
C THR A 46 28.84 -57.63 14.68
N THR A 47 28.30 -56.54 15.21
CA THR A 47 28.64 -56.01 16.55
C THR A 47 27.38 -55.48 17.23
N TYR A 48 27.18 -55.89 18.48
CA TYR A 48 25.96 -55.62 19.25
C TYR A 48 26.29 -54.68 20.42
N ARG A 49 25.69 -53.49 20.47
CA ARG A 49 25.87 -52.54 21.58
C ARG A 49 24.52 -52.09 22.14
N ARG A 50 24.29 -52.38 23.42
CA ARG A 50 23.04 -52.05 24.13
C ARG A 50 22.74 -50.54 24.09
N ARG A 51 21.50 -50.18 23.76
CA ARG A 51 20.84 -48.94 24.23
C ARG A 51 19.40 -49.25 24.67
N LYS A 52 19.24 -49.66 25.93
CA LYS A 52 17.97 -49.43 26.66
C LYS A 52 17.93 -47.93 26.98
N GLY A 53 16.86 -47.21 26.65
CA GLY A 53 16.72 -45.80 27.04
C GLY A 53 15.77 -44.89 26.25
N LEU A 54 15.41 -45.19 24.99
CA LEU A 54 14.67 -44.22 24.14
C LEU A 54 13.15 -44.44 24.00
N PHE A 55 12.62 -45.63 24.31
CA PHE A 55 11.21 -45.96 24.04
C PHE A 55 10.16 -45.33 24.98
N GLY A 56 10.58 -44.79 26.13
CA GLY A 56 9.68 -44.09 27.05
C GLY A 56 9.33 -42.67 26.58
N PHE A 57 10.36 -41.90 26.21
CA PHE A 57 10.21 -40.47 25.86
C PHE A 57 9.30 -40.25 24.64
N SER A 58 9.45 -41.07 23.59
CA SER A 58 8.61 -41.02 22.40
C SER A 58 7.13 -41.27 22.72
N ARG A 59 6.81 -42.23 23.60
CA ARG A 59 5.43 -42.49 24.02
C ARG A 59 4.86 -41.37 24.88
N PHE A 60 5.66 -40.78 25.78
CA PHE A 60 5.21 -39.65 26.59
C PHE A 60 4.90 -38.42 25.71
N PHE A 61 5.77 -38.10 24.76
CA PHE A 61 5.54 -37.00 23.81
C PHE A 61 4.35 -37.27 22.89
N ALA A 62 4.17 -38.50 22.41
CA ALA A 62 3.01 -38.87 21.58
C ALA A 62 1.69 -38.81 22.34
N VAL A 63 1.66 -39.27 23.60
CA VAL A 63 0.48 -39.17 24.48
C VAL A 63 0.19 -37.71 24.84
N MET A 64 1.21 -36.88 25.05
CA MET A 64 1.02 -35.43 25.25
C MET A 64 0.46 -34.76 23.99
N LEU A 65 1.03 -35.02 22.81
CA LEU A 65 0.52 -34.51 21.53
C LEU A 65 -0.92 -34.96 21.27
N MET A 66 -1.23 -36.23 21.50
CA MET A 66 -2.58 -36.79 21.33
C MET A 66 -3.56 -36.20 22.36
N GLY A 67 -3.13 -35.98 23.60
CA GLY A 67 -3.92 -35.30 24.63
C GLY A 67 -4.18 -33.83 24.29
N THR A 68 -3.18 -33.10 23.79
CA THR A 68 -3.35 -31.72 23.29
C THR A 68 -4.27 -31.69 22.06
N PHE A 69 -4.15 -32.64 21.15
CA PHE A 69 -5.02 -32.77 19.97
C PHE A 69 -6.46 -33.12 20.33
N LEU A 70 -6.68 -33.96 21.37
CA LEU A 70 -8.00 -34.27 21.92
C LEU A 70 -8.61 -33.08 22.69
N LEU A 71 -7.80 -32.30 23.40
CA LEU A 71 -8.24 -31.04 24.02
C LEU A 71 -8.59 -29.99 22.96
N PHE A 72 -7.84 -29.91 21.86
CA PHE A 72 -8.18 -29.08 20.71
C PHE A 72 -9.46 -29.56 20.02
N SER A 73 -9.63 -30.85 19.73
CA SER A 73 -10.84 -31.34 19.06
C SER A 73 -12.09 -31.25 19.94
N ALA A 74 -11.98 -31.44 21.25
CA ALA A 74 -13.06 -31.15 22.21
C ALA A 74 -13.39 -29.66 22.29
N SER A 75 -12.40 -28.77 22.13
CA SER A 75 -12.64 -27.32 22.02
C SER A 75 -13.34 -26.96 20.71
N CYS A 76 -12.91 -27.54 19.58
CA CYS A 76 -13.55 -27.36 18.28
C CYS A 76 -14.98 -27.90 18.23
N ALA A 77 -15.30 -28.97 18.97
CA ALA A 77 -16.66 -29.47 19.12
C ALA A 77 -17.62 -28.48 19.82
N HIS A 78 -17.10 -27.37 20.37
CA HIS A 78 -17.91 -26.30 20.97
C HIS A 78 -18.04 -25.03 20.08
N LEU A 79 -17.61 -25.09 18.82
CA LEU A 79 -17.83 -24.05 17.78
C LEU A 79 -19.30 -24.02 17.33
N SER A 80 -20.17 -23.50 18.19
CA SER A 80 -21.60 -23.26 17.88
C SER A 80 -21.75 -21.88 17.21
N PRO A 81 -22.47 -21.75 16.08
CA PRO A 81 -22.51 -20.51 15.28
C PRO A 81 -23.13 -19.30 16.00
N ASP A 82 -23.87 -19.49 17.09
CA ASP A 82 -24.44 -18.42 17.94
C ASP A 82 -23.39 -17.60 18.74
N ARG A 83 -22.08 -17.86 18.60
CA ARG A 83 -21.04 -17.17 19.37
C ARG A 83 -20.41 -15.99 18.64
N GLY A 84 -20.92 -14.79 18.98
CA GLY A 84 -20.19 -13.54 18.76
C GLY A 84 -18.81 -13.52 19.45
N PRO A 85 -17.86 -12.77 18.86
CA PRO A 85 -16.41 -12.98 18.72
C PRO A 85 -15.72 -14.10 19.53
N GLU A 86 -14.80 -14.84 18.91
CA GLU A 86 -14.01 -15.88 19.60
C GLU A 86 -12.52 -15.53 19.61
N ASN A 87 -11.94 -15.38 20.80
CA ASN A 87 -10.54 -15.06 21.00
C ASN A 87 -9.81 -16.26 21.62
N PHE A 88 -8.88 -16.84 20.87
CA PHE A 88 -7.90 -17.85 21.28
C PHE A 88 -6.45 -17.36 21.00
N SER A 89 -6.21 -16.04 20.99
CA SER A 89 -4.89 -15.45 20.74
C SER A 89 -3.82 -16.04 21.65
N PRO A 90 -2.62 -16.36 21.13
CA PRO A 90 -2.13 -16.01 19.78
C PRO A 90 -2.52 -17.01 18.68
N PHE A 91 -3.33 -18.04 18.92
CA PHE A 91 -3.62 -19.06 17.90
C PHE A 91 -4.57 -18.56 16.82
N PHE A 92 -5.75 -18.06 17.21
CA PHE A 92 -6.71 -17.41 16.32
C PHE A 92 -7.62 -16.44 17.08
N HIS A 93 -8.12 -15.41 16.40
CA HIS A 93 -9.07 -14.44 16.92
C HIS A 93 -10.05 -14.04 15.81
N ILE A 94 -11.31 -14.44 15.98
CA ILE A 94 -12.42 -14.13 15.08
C ILE A 94 -13.18 -12.93 15.65
N GLN A 95 -13.19 -11.84 14.91
CA GLN A 95 -13.99 -10.65 15.16
C GLN A 95 -15.08 -10.53 14.09
N THR A 96 -16.32 -10.36 14.51
CA THR A 96 -17.46 -10.10 13.61
C THR A 96 -18.13 -8.82 14.06
N ASP A 97 -18.40 -7.91 13.12
CA ASP A 97 -19.10 -6.65 13.37
C ASP A 97 -20.40 -6.62 12.54
N PRO A 98 -21.56 -6.97 13.12
CA PRO A 98 -22.81 -7.13 12.38
C PRO A 98 -23.28 -5.85 11.68
N GLU A 99 -23.05 -4.68 12.31
CA GLU A 99 -23.44 -3.37 11.77
C GLU A 99 -22.71 -3.02 10.47
N LYS A 100 -21.42 -3.37 10.40
CA LYS A 100 -20.55 -3.12 9.24
C LYS A 100 -20.51 -4.32 8.28
N GLN A 101 -21.30 -5.36 8.57
CA GLN A 101 -21.29 -6.67 7.91
C GLN A 101 -19.87 -7.23 7.70
N SER A 102 -18.96 -6.95 8.64
CA SER A 102 -17.54 -7.27 8.48
C SER A 102 -17.12 -8.43 9.37
N ARG A 103 -16.19 -9.24 8.86
CA ARG A 103 -15.64 -10.42 9.52
C ARG A 103 -14.13 -10.43 9.35
N ARG A 104 -13.41 -10.53 10.46
CA ARG A 104 -11.94 -10.60 10.50
C ARG A 104 -11.48 -11.82 11.29
N LEU A 105 -10.49 -12.52 10.76
CA LEU A 105 -9.77 -13.61 11.39
C LEU A 105 -8.29 -13.23 11.44
N ASP A 106 -7.77 -12.89 12.62
CA ASP A 106 -6.33 -12.85 12.89
C ASP A 106 -5.88 -14.25 13.34
N ALA A 107 -4.75 -14.78 12.86
CA ALA A 107 -4.23 -16.09 13.30
C ALA A 107 -2.71 -16.17 13.32
N VAL A 108 -2.17 -17.02 14.19
CA VAL A 108 -0.74 -17.12 14.51
C VAL A 108 -0.17 -15.73 14.86
N GLY A 109 -0.74 -15.11 15.88
CA GLY A 109 -0.46 -13.74 16.29
C GLY A 109 -0.85 -12.75 15.19
N PRO A 110 0.10 -11.95 14.66
CA PRO A 110 -0.15 -11.00 13.57
C PRO A 110 0.09 -11.61 12.18
N PHE A 111 0.62 -12.84 12.09
CA PHE A 111 1.22 -13.34 10.85
C PHE A 111 0.19 -13.67 9.78
N TYR A 112 -0.97 -14.23 10.14
CA TYR A 112 -2.09 -14.40 9.22
C TYR A 112 -3.24 -13.46 9.59
N SER A 113 -3.90 -12.90 8.57
CA SER A 113 -5.06 -12.04 8.69
C SER A 113 -5.96 -12.26 7.47
N GLN A 114 -7.26 -12.45 7.69
CA GLN A 114 -8.29 -12.48 6.66
C GLN A 114 -9.38 -11.49 7.07
N SER A 115 -9.83 -10.63 6.14
CA SER A 115 -10.84 -9.61 6.37
C SER A 115 -11.84 -9.61 5.22
N GLU A 116 -13.12 -9.67 5.55
CA GLU A 116 -14.24 -9.73 4.62
C GLU A 116 -15.20 -8.58 4.97
N THR A 117 -15.56 -7.77 3.98
CA THR A 117 -16.58 -6.72 4.06
C THR A 117 -17.49 -6.80 2.81
N PRO A 118 -18.60 -6.05 2.73
CA PRO A 118 -19.43 -6.03 1.53
C PRO A 118 -18.73 -5.54 0.25
N THR A 119 -17.68 -4.71 0.39
CA THR A 119 -16.98 -4.05 -0.73
C THR A 119 -15.57 -4.60 -0.96
N GLU A 120 -14.91 -5.15 0.07
CA GLU A 120 -13.50 -5.52 0.04
C GLU A 120 -13.24 -6.89 0.70
N GLN A 121 -12.36 -7.68 0.08
CA GLN A 121 -11.83 -8.93 0.62
C GLN A 121 -10.31 -8.85 0.68
N GLU A 122 -9.72 -8.97 1.87
CA GLU A 122 -8.26 -9.03 2.08
C GLU A 122 -7.86 -10.36 2.73
N TRP A 123 -6.74 -10.95 2.31
CA TRP A 123 -5.95 -11.83 3.17
C TRP A 123 -4.47 -11.48 3.11
N THR A 124 -3.80 -11.47 4.25
CA THR A 124 -2.40 -11.07 4.41
C THR A 124 -1.65 -12.12 5.22
N LEU A 125 -0.53 -12.62 4.67
CA LEU A 125 0.45 -13.48 5.32
C LEU A 125 1.75 -12.66 5.54
N ARG A 126 1.82 -11.96 6.66
CA ARG A 126 2.88 -10.98 6.99
C ARG A 126 4.25 -11.65 7.20
N PRO A 127 5.36 -10.99 6.80
CA PRO A 127 5.46 -9.83 5.91
C PRO A 127 5.46 -10.20 4.41
N PHE A 128 5.22 -11.48 4.06
CA PHE A 128 5.55 -12.04 2.75
C PHE A 128 4.54 -11.69 1.66
N PHE A 129 3.23 -11.80 1.94
CA PHE A 129 2.17 -11.67 0.95
C PHE A 129 0.99 -10.87 1.49
N SER A 130 0.35 -10.09 0.61
CA SER A 130 -1.01 -9.59 0.80
C SER A 130 -1.80 -9.78 -0.49
N TYR A 131 -3.06 -10.19 -0.39
CA TYR A 131 -4.03 -10.17 -1.46
C TYR A 131 -5.22 -9.30 -1.05
N ARG A 132 -5.52 -8.28 -1.85
CA ARG A 132 -6.70 -7.43 -1.75
C ARG A 132 -7.58 -7.58 -2.99
N ARG A 133 -8.89 -7.53 -2.80
CA ARG A 133 -9.89 -7.50 -3.86
C ARG A 133 -11.00 -6.50 -3.53
N ASN A 134 -11.12 -5.45 -4.32
CA ASN A 134 -12.23 -4.51 -4.25
C ASN A 134 -13.30 -4.94 -5.27
N LEU A 135 -14.51 -5.18 -4.77
CA LEU A 135 -15.66 -5.68 -5.53
C LEU A 135 -16.41 -4.57 -6.27
N GLU A 136 -16.28 -3.31 -5.83
CA GLU A 136 -16.90 -2.14 -6.46
C GLU A 136 -16.08 -1.64 -7.66
N GLU A 137 -14.75 -1.56 -7.50
CA GLU A 137 -13.83 -1.16 -8.58
C GLU A 137 -13.48 -2.31 -9.55
N GLY A 138 -13.75 -3.56 -9.17
CA GLY A 138 -13.26 -4.74 -9.90
C GLY A 138 -11.74 -4.90 -9.87
N THR A 139 -11.06 -4.36 -8.87
CA THR A 139 -9.60 -4.39 -8.74
C THR A 139 -9.12 -5.54 -7.83
N GLU A 140 -8.03 -6.20 -8.23
CA GLU A 140 -7.42 -7.33 -7.51
C GLU A 140 -5.90 -7.08 -7.41
N GLU A 141 -5.32 -7.13 -6.22
CA GLU A 141 -3.93 -6.72 -5.96
C GLU A 141 -3.23 -7.73 -5.04
N LEU A 142 -2.18 -8.36 -5.55
CA LEU A 142 -1.33 -9.30 -4.82
C LEU A 142 0.06 -8.67 -4.61
N GLU A 143 0.37 -8.25 -3.38
CA GLU A 143 1.63 -7.63 -2.98
C GLU A 143 2.62 -8.69 -2.47
N TYR A 144 3.90 -8.59 -2.87
CA TYR A 144 4.99 -9.49 -2.49
C TYR A 144 6.10 -8.72 -1.78
N LEU A 145 6.38 -9.05 -0.50
CA LEU A 145 7.43 -8.43 0.33
C LEU A 145 7.50 -6.90 0.13
N TYR A 146 6.40 -6.21 0.45
CA TYR A 146 6.16 -4.82 0.04
C TYR A 146 7.37 -3.90 0.34
N PRO A 147 7.85 -3.10 -0.63
CA PRO A 147 7.31 -2.84 -1.97
C PRO A 147 8.02 -3.62 -3.11
N LEU A 148 8.69 -4.76 -2.82
CA LEU A 148 9.57 -5.43 -3.79
C LEU A 148 8.83 -5.91 -5.05
N GLY A 149 7.58 -6.36 -4.93
CA GLY A 149 6.76 -6.69 -6.08
C GLY A 149 5.25 -6.64 -5.84
N TYR A 150 4.50 -6.65 -6.94
CA TYR A 150 3.04 -6.78 -6.93
C TYR A 150 2.51 -7.39 -8.25
N SER A 151 1.27 -7.86 -8.21
CA SER A 151 0.43 -8.15 -9.38
C SER A 151 -0.93 -7.47 -9.17
N LYS A 152 -1.17 -6.35 -9.87
CA LYS A 152 -2.39 -5.56 -9.77
C LYS A 152 -3.19 -5.70 -11.07
N LYS A 153 -4.39 -6.26 -10.96
CA LYS A 153 -5.41 -6.38 -12.01
C LYS A 153 -6.48 -5.30 -11.80
N THR A 154 -6.91 -4.73 -12.90
CA THR A 154 -7.82 -3.59 -13.01
C THR A 154 -8.71 -3.78 -14.25
N PRO A 155 -9.79 -3.01 -14.42
CA PRO A 155 -10.56 -3.01 -15.68
C PRO A 155 -9.73 -2.75 -16.94
N GLN A 156 -8.61 -2.01 -16.81
CA GLN A 156 -7.68 -1.71 -17.90
C GLN A 156 -6.78 -2.90 -18.28
N GLY A 157 -6.56 -3.84 -17.36
CA GLY A 157 -5.64 -4.96 -17.52
C GLY A 157 -4.89 -5.34 -16.25
N THR A 158 -3.97 -6.29 -16.38
CA THR A 158 -3.10 -6.78 -15.31
C THR A 158 -1.67 -6.25 -15.49
N ARG A 159 -1.17 -5.56 -14.46
CA ARG A 159 0.22 -5.11 -14.35
C ARG A 159 0.94 -5.90 -13.26
N ARG A 160 2.07 -6.52 -13.58
CA ARG A 160 2.90 -7.28 -12.64
C ARG A 160 4.30 -6.65 -12.56
N ARG A 161 4.93 -6.69 -11.39
CA ARG A 161 6.27 -6.14 -11.17
C ARG A 161 6.98 -6.89 -10.04
N PHE A 162 8.28 -7.14 -10.19
CA PHE A 162 9.18 -7.56 -9.12
C PHE A 162 10.55 -6.94 -9.37
N ILE A 163 10.96 -6.00 -8.51
CA ILE A 163 12.08 -5.08 -8.78
C ILE A 163 13.44 -5.78 -8.56
N PRO A 164 14.44 -5.60 -9.44
CA PRO A 164 14.38 -5.00 -10.78
C PRO A 164 14.03 -6.01 -11.89
N PHE A 165 13.96 -7.31 -11.56
CA PHE A 165 14.05 -8.41 -12.53
C PHE A 165 12.86 -8.58 -13.46
N TYR A 166 11.63 -8.31 -13.01
CA TYR A 166 10.41 -8.59 -13.77
C TYR A 166 9.45 -7.41 -13.82
N SER A 167 8.84 -7.17 -14.98
CA SER A 167 7.77 -6.20 -15.17
C SER A 167 6.91 -6.62 -16.35
N SER A 168 5.58 -6.56 -16.23
CA SER A 168 4.68 -6.86 -17.35
C SER A 168 3.38 -6.08 -17.30
N PHE A 169 2.78 -5.90 -18.47
CA PHE A 169 1.43 -5.41 -18.65
C PHE A 169 0.71 -6.25 -19.70
N GLU A 170 -0.52 -6.62 -19.39
CA GLU A 170 -1.39 -7.48 -20.17
C GLU A 170 -2.80 -6.83 -20.13
N PRO A 171 -3.31 -6.26 -21.24
CA PRO A 171 -4.59 -5.54 -21.24
C PRO A 171 -5.76 -6.49 -20.93
N SER A 172 -6.89 -5.94 -20.48
CA SER A 172 -8.12 -6.72 -20.34
C SER A 172 -8.68 -7.09 -21.72
N THR A 173 -9.53 -8.12 -21.81
CA THR A 173 -10.09 -8.59 -23.08
C THR A 173 -10.87 -7.52 -23.84
N GLU A 174 -11.46 -6.55 -23.12
CA GLU A 174 -12.16 -5.40 -23.69
C GLU A 174 -11.16 -4.40 -24.28
N ILE A 175 -10.19 -3.94 -23.49
CA ILE A 175 -9.15 -3.01 -23.94
C ILE A 175 -8.29 -3.61 -25.06
N GLN A 176 -8.01 -4.93 -25.04
CA GLN A 176 -7.20 -5.61 -26.05
C GLN A 176 -7.75 -5.50 -27.47
N ALA A 177 -9.06 -5.24 -27.64
CA ALA A 177 -9.69 -5.01 -28.93
C ALA A 177 -9.49 -3.58 -29.48
N GLU A 178 -9.20 -2.61 -28.61
CA GLU A 178 -8.99 -1.20 -28.95
C GLU A 178 -7.50 -0.83 -28.95
N ASP A 179 -6.75 -1.33 -27.95
CA ASP A 179 -5.31 -1.19 -27.80
C ASP A 179 -4.70 -2.56 -27.41
N PRO A 180 -4.08 -3.29 -28.36
CA PRO A 180 -3.46 -4.59 -28.12
C PRO A 180 -2.12 -4.49 -27.37
N GLN A 181 -1.68 -3.30 -26.94
CA GLN A 181 -0.36 -3.08 -26.35
C GLN A 181 -0.15 -3.92 -25.08
N ARG A 182 0.92 -4.73 -25.09
CA ARG A 182 1.37 -5.54 -23.95
C ARG A 182 2.89 -5.65 -23.93
N TYR A 183 3.45 -5.89 -22.76
CA TYR A 183 4.90 -6.13 -22.62
C TYR A 183 5.22 -7.09 -21.48
N GLY A 184 6.36 -7.78 -21.61
CA GLY A 184 7.01 -8.52 -20.55
C GLY A 184 8.51 -8.24 -20.58
N ASP A 185 9.05 -7.85 -19.43
CA ASP A 185 10.46 -7.70 -19.14
C ASP A 185 10.85 -8.79 -18.14
N PHE A 186 11.86 -9.59 -18.45
CA PHE A 186 12.55 -10.46 -17.49
C PHE A 186 14.05 -10.30 -17.69
N PHE A 187 14.66 -9.32 -17.01
CA PHE A 187 16.01 -8.84 -17.29
C PHE A 187 17.04 -9.98 -17.37
N PRO A 188 17.82 -10.11 -18.47
CA PRO A 188 18.02 -9.14 -19.57
C PRO A 188 17.02 -9.20 -20.75
N PHE A 189 16.08 -10.14 -20.74
CA PHE A 189 15.15 -10.40 -21.84
C PHE A 189 13.93 -9.47 -21.80
N PHE A 190 13.38 -9.14 -22.96
CA PHE A 190 12.10 -8.43 -23.06
C PHE A 190 11.35 -8.79 -24.35
N TRP A 191 10.04 -8.66 -24.32
CA TRP A 191 9.13 -8.95 -25.43
C TRP A 191 7.85 -8.12 -25.30
N GLY A 192 7.09 -8.00 -26.37
CA GLY A 192 5.80 -7.33 -26.32
C GLY A 192 5.04 -7.32 -27.64
N THR A 193 3.94 -6.57 -27.62
CA THR A 193 3.13 -6.23 -28.78
C THR A 193 2.86 -4.73 -28.73
N ALA A 194 3.08 -4.07 -29.85
CA ALA A 194 2.84 -2.64 -30.05
C ALA A 194 1.35 -2.34 -30.26
N LYS A 195 0.99 -1.04 -30.30
CA LYS A 195 -0.38 -0.56 -30.53
C LYS A 195 -0.91 -0.93 -31.92
N ASP A 196 -0.02 -1.02 -32.91
CA ASP A 196 -0.31 -1.51 -34.26
C ASP A 196 -0.45 -3.05 -34.34
N GLY A 197 -0.37 -3.76 -33.20
CA GLY A 197 -0.37 -5.21 -33.14
C GLY A 197 0.96 -5.88 -33.50
N SER A 198 2.02 -5.12 -33.84
CA SER A 198 3.30 -5.70 -34.25
C SER A 198 4.08 -6.28 -33.05
N PRO A 199 4.65 -7.49 -33.17
CA PRO A 199 5.46 -8.08 -32.12
C PRO A 199 6.86 -7.44 -32.06
N TYR A 200 7.43 -7.35 -30.86
CA TYR A 200 8.80 -6.87 -30.64
C TYR A 200 9.47 -7.58 -29.46
N GLY A 201 10.79 -7.40 -29.31
CA GLY A 201 11.56 -7.94 -28.19
C GLY A 201 13.07 -7.84 -28.37
N GLY A 202 13.81 -8.50 -27.48
CA GLY A 202 15.26 -8.62 -27.56
C GLY A 202 15.93 -9.08 -26.26
N VAL A 203 17.27 -8.95 -26.24
CA VAL A 203 18.14 -9.28 -25.12
C VAL A 203 19.12 -8.15 -24.89
N PHE A 204 19.02 -7.49 -23.73
CA PHE A 204 19.95 -6.43 -23.35
C PHE A 204 21.31 -7.01 -22.90
N PRO A 205 22.46 -6.44 -23.29
CA PRO A 205 22.68 -5.32 -24.20
C PRO A 205 22.83 -5.72 -25.68
N PHE A 206 22.82 -7.01 -26.01
CA PHE A 206 23.21 -7.53 -27.33
C PHE A 206 22.40 -7.00 -28.50
N GLY A 207 21.08 -6.92 -28.37
CA GLY A 207 20.24 -6.30 -29.38
C GLY A 207 18.75 -6.49 -29.14
N GLY A 208 17.95 -5.59 -29.70
CA GLY A 208 16.50 -5.66 -29.60
C GLY A 208 15.81 -4.35 -29.99
N VAL A 209 14.48 -4.40 -30.02
CA VAL A 209 13.62 -3.25 -30.34
C VAL A 209 12.46 -3.21 -29.37
N PHE A 210 12.26 -2.08 -28.69
CA PHE A 210 11.04 -1.73 -27.98
C PHE A 210 10.13 -0.92 -28.91
N ARG A 211 8.81 -1.12 -28.83
CA ARG A 211 7.81 -0.25 -29.49
C ARG A 211 6.76 0.26 -28.53
N ASP A 212 6.29 1.49 -28.78
CA ASP A 212 5.32 2.24 -27.97
C ASP A 212 5.67 2.35 -26.47
N ARG A 213 6.97 2.31 -26.13
CA ARG A 213 7.45 2.25 -24.74
C ARG A 213 8.33 3.44 -24.37
N PHE A 214 8.31 3.74 -23.07
CA PHE A 214 9.04 4.88 -22.48
C PHE A 214 8.68 6.23 -23.13
N GLY A 215 7.48 6.35 -23.70
CA GLY A 215 7.02 7.54 -24.43
C GLY A 215 7.64 7.68 -25.83
N ARG A 216 8.02 6.59 -26.48
CA ARG A 216 8.62 6.57 -27.84
C ARG A 216 7.99 5.47 -28.69
N ASP A 217 7.77 5.78 -29.96
CA ASP A 217 7.20 4.85 -30.94
C ASP A 217 8.10 3.63 -31.15
N GLU A 218 9.41 3.86 -31.23
CA GLU A 218 10.43 2.81 -31.34
C GLU A 218 11.73 3.21 -30.62
N ILE A 219 12.34 2.27 -29.90
CA ILE A 219 13.70 2.37 -29.37
C ILE A 219 14.40 1.04 -29.69
N GLY A 220 15.34 1.04 -30.63
CA GLY A 220 16.12 -0.14 -30.98
C GLY A 220 17.61 0.03 -30.67
N PHE A 221 18.31 -1.08 -30.44
CA PHE A 221 19.74 -1.07 -30.14
C PHE A 221 20.44 -2.34 -30.64
N ILE A 222 21.75 -2.22 -30.87
CA ILE A 222 22.66 -3.31 -31.18
C ILE A 222 23.93 -3.10 -30.35
N LEU A 223 24.32 -4.14 -29.60
CA LEU A 223 25.50 -4.17 -28.70
C LEU A 223 25.60 -2.90 -27.84
N TRP A 224 24.54 -2.55 -27.12
CA TRP A 224 24.49 -1.33 -26.30
C TRP A 224 25.72 -1.23 -25.37
N PRO A 225 26.43 -0.09 -25.31
CA PRO A 225 26.06 1.22 -25.85
C PRO A 225 26.53 1.52 -27.29
N LEU A 226 27.05 0.55 -28.05
CA LEU A 226 27.68 0.80 -29.36
C LEU A 226 26.75 1.49 -30.36
N HIS A 227 25.51 1.00 -30.54
CA HIS A 227 24.52 1.65 -31.40
C HIS A 227 23.10 1.60 -30.81
N THR A 228 22.33 2.68 -31.00
CA THR A 228 20.92 2.80 -30.58
C THR A 228 20.20 3.79 -31.50
N TRP A 229 18.94 3.52 -31.83
CA TRP A 229 18.06 4.44 -32.56
C TRP A 229 16.74 4.63 -31.82
N ILE A 230 16.15 5.82 -31.96
CA ILE A 230 14.90 6.24 -31.31
C ILE A 230 14.03 6.93 -32.35
N ARG A 231 12.72 6.60 -32.37
CA ARG A 231 11.71 7.24 -33.22
C ARG A 231 10.58 7.84 -32.37
N GLU A 232 10.15 9.05 -32.76
CA GLU A 232 9.14 9.86 -32.07
C GLU A 232 8.34 10.65 -33.13
N GLY A 233 7.29 10.04 -33.67
CA GLY A 233 6.63 10.50 -34.90
C GLY A 233 7.58 10.46 -36.09
N GLU A 234 7.71 11.60 -36.80
CA GLU A 234 8.68 11.78 -37.89
C GLU A 234 10.13 11.94 -37.41
N ASN A 235 10.35 12.25 -36.12
CA ASN A 235 11.68 12.45 -35.59
C ASN A 235 12.42 11.12 -35.44
N GLN A 236 13.62 11.04 -35.98
CA GLN A 236 14.57 9.95 -35.74
C GLN A 236 15.81 10.48 -35.01
N THR A 237 16.36 9.68 -34.10
CA THR A 237 17.62 9.98 -33.41
C THR A 237 18.47 8.73 -33.30
N PHE A 238 19.68 8.79 -33.85
CA PHE A 238 20.70 7.75 -33.79
C PHE A 238 21.75 8.12 -32.75
N HIS A 239 22.28 7.11 -32.08
CA HIS A 239 23.39 7.18 -31.14
C HIS A 239 24.50 6.22 -31.54
N PHE A 240 25.75 6.66 -31.36
CA PHE A 240 26.93 5.82 -31.48
C PHE A 240 27.78 5.99 -30.23
N LEU A 241 28.25 4.88 -29.65
CA LEU A 241 28.96 4.86 -28.37
C LEU A 241 28.23 5.69 -27.29
N TRP A 242 26.95 5.39 -27.04
CA TRP A 242 26.09 6.17 -26.15
C TRP A 242 26.76 6.43 -24.79
N PRO A 243 26.78 7.68 -24.27
CA PRO A 243 26.09 8.87 -24.77
C PRO A 243 26.93 9.77 -25.70
N LEU A 244 28.13 9.34 -26.14
CA LEU A 244 29.14 10.20 -26.77
C LEU A 244 28.64 10.87 -28.06
N PHE A 245 28.11 10.11 -29.02
CA PHE A 245 27.61 10.67 -30.27
C PHE A 245 26.09 10.56 -30.39
N SER A 246 25.44 11.59 -30.93
CA SER A 246 24.07 11.49 -31.42
C SER A 246 23.83 12.33 -32.66
N TYR A 247 22.92 11.88 -33.52
CA TYR A 247 22.44 12.60 -34.70
C TYR A 247 20.91 12.49 -34.79
N SER A 248 20.22 13.61 -34.98
CA SER A 248 18.76 13.70 -34.99
C SER A 248 18.28 14.37 -36.28
N SER A 249 17.23 13.85 -36.89
CA SER A 249 16.67 14.33 -38.17
C SER A 249 15.20 13.93 -38.34
N GLY A 250 14.46 14.67 -39.18
CA GLY A 250 13.01 14.47 -39.44
C GLY A 250 12.11 15.40 -38.61
N GLY A 251 10.83 15.54 -38.99
CA GLY A 251 9.85 16.33 -38.21
C GLY A 251 10.25 17.80 -37.95
N ASN A 252 10.85 18.47 -38.95
CA ASN A 252 11.45 19.81 -38.83
C ASN A 252 12.52 19.97 -37.73
N ARG A 253 13.04 18.85 -37.20
CA ARG A 253 14.09 18.80 -36.17
C ARG A 253 15.40 18.32 -36.79
N GLN A 254 16.50 18.96 -36.41
CA GLN A 254 17.85 18.58 -36.80
C GLN A 254 18.80 18.74 -35.61
N GLY A 255 19.72 17.80 -35.40
CA GLY A 255 20.67 17.93 -34.31
C GLY A 255 21.88 17.02 -34.43
N PHE A 256 22.98 17.46 -33.82
CA PHE A 256 24.21 16.68 -33.67
C PHE A 256 24.79 16.89 -32.26
N ARG A 257 25.41 15.84 -31.73
CA ARG A 257 26.06 15.84 -30.42
C ARG A 257 27.37 15.06 -30.47
N PHE A 258 28.42 15.65 -29.92
CA PHE A 258 29.64 15.00 -29.48
C PHE A 258 29.85 15.35 -28.00
N PHE A 259 29.21 14.59 -27.11
CA PHE A 259 29.25 14.78 -25.67
C PHE A 259 30.61 14.35 -25.10
N PRO A 260 31.20 15.10 -24.15
CA PRO A 260 30.71 16.35 -23.53
C PRO A 260 31.09 17.64 -24.29
N PHE A 261 31.87 17.55 -25.38
CA PHE A 261 32.53 18.71 -26.00
C PHE A 261 31.60 19.69 -26.70
N PHE A 262 30.62 19.22 -27.47
CA PHE A 262 29.71 20.09 -28.24
C PHE A 262 28.38 19.41 -28.56
N GLY A 263 27.33 20.20 -28.75
CA GLY A 263 26.14 19.75 -29.46
C GLY A 263 25.23 20.91 -29.85
N ARG A 264 24.49 20.75 -30.96
CA ARG A 264 23.46 21.69 -31.43
C ARG A 264 22.21 20.91 -31.83
N GLU A 265 21.05 21.43 -31.48
CA GLU A 265 19.73 20.88 -31.79
C GLU A 265 18.80 22.05 -32.15
N LYS A 266 18.11 21.96 -33.29
CA LYS A 266 17.14 22.94 -33.79
C LYS A 266 15.83 22.24 -34.11
N GLN A 267 14.70 22.89 -33.83
CA GLN A 267 13.38 22.48 -34.28
C GLN A 267 12.63 23.70 -34.81
N GLU A 268 11.97 23.55 -35.96
CA GLU A 268 11.18 24.58 -36.64
C GLU A 268 9.70 24.17 -36.68
N GLY A 269 8.80 25.16 -36.83
CA GLY A 269 7.35 24.94 -36.71
C GLY A 269 6.87 25.01 -35.26
N GLU A 270 5.92 24.14 -34.88
CA GLU A 270 5.34 24.12 -33.53
C GLU A 270 6.38 23.71 -32.47
N GLY A 271 6.39 24.44 -31.34
CA GLY A 271 7.36 24.27 -30.26
C GLY A 271 8.79 24.63 -30.64
N ALA A 272 8.99 25.55 -31.59
CA ALA A 272 10.30 25.88 -32.16
C ALA A 272 11.34 26.28 -31.09
N TYR A 273 12.54 25.69 -31.22
CA TYR A 273 13.67 25.96 -30.34
C TYR A 273 15.01 25.82 -31.06
N GLU A 274 16.02 26.42 -30.48
CA GLU A 274 17.43 26.17 -30.76
C GLU A 274 18.16 25.92 -29.44
N LYS A 275 19.01 24.90 -29.38
CA LYS A 275 19.83 24.56 -28.21
C LYS A 275 21.24 24.27 -28.68
N THR A 276 22.22 24.86 -28.02
CA THR A 276 23.64 24.62 -28.24
C THR A 276 24.33 24.44 -26.89
N PHE A 277 25.33 23.57 -26.82
CA PHE A 277 26.24 23.51 -25.68
C PHE A 277 27.69 23.35 -26.14
N PHE A 278 28.62 23.82 -25.31
CA PHE A 278 30.06 23.64 -25.47
C PHE A 278 30.67 23.27 -24.11
N LEU A 279 31.59 22.30 -24.09
CA LEU A 279 32.28 21.81 -22.89
C LEU A 279 31.33 21.57 -21.70
N TRP A 280 30.35 20.68 -21.88
CA TRP A 280 29.34 20.36 -20.87
C TRP A 280 29.99 20.04 -19.50
N PRO A 281 29.52 20.63 -18.38
CA PRO A 281 28.32 21.46 -18.22
C PRO A 281 28.57 22.99 -18.30
N ILE A 282 29.76 23.43 -18.74
CA ILE A 282 30.18 24.83 -18.67
C ILE A 282 29.31 25.72 -19.57
N GLY A 283 29.30 25.47 -20.87
CA GLY A 283 28.70 26.36 -21.86
C GLY A 283 27.36 25.88 -22.39
N HIS A 284 26.32 26.71 -22.26
CA HIS A 284 25.02 26.46 -22.88
C HIS A 284 24.42 27.75 -23.45
N TYR A 285 23.78 27.65 -24.61
CA TYR A 285 22.94 28.68 -25.18
C TYR A 285 21.65 28.04 -25.71
N GLN A 286 20.48 28.54 -25.32
CA GLN A 286 19.20 27.99 -25.78
C GLN A 286 18.21 29.12 -26.06
N ARG A 287 17.36 28.93 -27.07
CA ARG A 287 16.18 29.74 -27.36
C ARG A 287 15.00 28.79 -27.48
N ARG A 288 13.88 29.09 -26.83
CA ARG A 288 12.69 28.23 -26.78
C ARG A 288 11.42 29.05 -26.99
N TYR A 289 10.35 28.40 -27.40
CA TYR A 289 9.05 29.03 -27.63
C TYR A 289 9.15 30.15 -28.69
N LEU A 290 9.96 29.90 -29.73
CA LEU A 290 10.20 30.85 -30.83
C LEU A 290 8.97 31.07 -31.72
N ASP A 291 7.98 30.21 -31.55
CA ASP A 291 6.64 30.17 -32.13
C ASP A 291 5.58 30.89 -31.28
N THR A 292 5.95 31.47 -30.13
CA THR A 292 5.01 32.13 -29.20
C THR A 292 5.36 33.60 -28.91
N GLU A 293 4.46 34.30 -28.24
CA GLU A 293 4.63 35.71 -27.84
C GLU A 293 5.60 35.91 -26.66
N ASP A 294 6.02 34.85 -25.96
CA ASP A 294 6.92 34.90 -24.79
C ASP A 294 8.22 34.09 -24.98
N PRO A 295 9.00 34.33 -26.06
CA PRO A 295 10.16 33.53 -26.41
C PRO A 295 11.26 33.64 -25.34
N LYS A 296 11.79 32.49 -24.90
CA LYS A 296 12.73 32.41 -23.77
C LYS A 296 14.15 32.11 -24.24
N THR A 297 15.10 32.96 -23.85
CA THR A 297 16.53 32.84 -24.16
C THR A 297 17.31 32.52 -22.89
N TYR A 298 18.19 31.53 -22.96
CA TYR A 298 19.00 31.01 -21.86
C TYR A 298 20.47 31.06 -22.28
N PHE A 299 21.35 31.60 -21.44
CA PHE A 299 22.80 31.61 -21.65
C PHE A 299 23.50 31.26 -20.35
N TYR A 300 24.22 30.13 -20.34
CA TYR A 300 24.97 29.64 -19.18
C TYR A 300 26.45 29.52 -19.52
N LEU A 301 27.27 30.04 -18.61
CA LEU A 301 28.70 29.88 -18.49
C LEU A 301 28.97 29.43 -17.05
N PHE A 302 28.59 28.18 -16.75
CA PHE A 302 28.58 27.62 -15.40
C PHE A 302 30.01 27.44 -14.85
N PRO A 303 30.26 27.75 -13.55
CA PRO A 303 29.34 28.31 -12.57
C PRO A 303 29.24 29.85 -12.60
N PHE A 304 30.04 30.53 -13.42
CA PHE A 304 30.30 31.97 -13.32
C PHE A 304 29.12 32.88 -13.65
N TYR A 305 28.34 32.56 -14.68
CA TYR A 305 27.24 33.41 -15.17
C TYR A 305 26.12 32.54 -15.75
N LEU A 306 24.88 32.71 -15.30
CA LEU A 306 23.71 32.14 -15.93
C LEU A 306 22.65 33.22 -16.08
N SER A 307 22.04 33.36 -17.26
CA SER A 307 20.91 34.27 -17.47
C SER A 307 19.80 33.58 -18.26
N GLU A 308 18.56 33.87 -17.86
CA GLU A 308 17.33 33.39 -18.49
C GLU A 308 16.43 34.62 -18.69
N LYS A 309 15.94 34.84 -19.91
CA LYS A 309 15.20 36.05 -20.29
C LYS A 309 14.03 35.73 -21.20
N SER A 310 12.85 36.27 -20.89
CA SER A 310 11.70 36.41 -21.78
C SER A 310 11.22 37.87 -21.76
N PRO A 311 10.19 38.25 -22.54
CA PRO A 311 9.51 39.53 -22.41
C PRO A 311 8.92 39.84 -21.02
N ASN A 312 8.80 38.87 -20.11
CA ASN A 312 8.16 39.03 -18.78
C ASN A 312 9.04 38.51 -17.62
N GLU A 313 9.91 37.55 -17.90
CA GLU A 313 10.76 36.85 -16.91
C GLU A 313 12.24 37.24 -17.11
N ASN A 314 12.94 37.62 -16.04
CA ASN A 314 14.36 37.93 -16.08
C ASN A 314 15.08 37.32 -14.88
N LYS A 315 16.05 36.46 -15.15
CA LYS A 315 16.84 35.72 -14.17
C LYS A 315 18.33 35.91 -14.45
N LEU A 316 19.09 36.11 -13.39
CA LEU A 316 20.53 36.29 -13.42
C LEU A 316 21.17 35.63 -12.20
N ILE A 317 22.01 34.64 -12.45
CA ILE A 317 22.88 34.03 -11.43
C ILE A 317 24.32 34.43 -11.74
N LEU A 318 25.01 34.99 -10.75
CA LEU A 318 26.44 35.26 -10.79
C LEU A 318 27.13 34.37 -9.75
N LEU A 319 28.21 33.70 -10.17
CA LEU A 319 28.99 32.78 -9.35
C LEU A 319 28.09 31.77 -8.60
N TRP A 320 27.40 30.87 -9.29
CA TRP A 320 26.51 29.89 -8.65
C TRP A 320 27.23 29.14 -7.51
N PRO A 321 26.66 29.04 -6.29
CA PRO A 321 25.30 29.41 -5.89
C PRO A 321 25.18 30.80 -5.20
N PHE A 322 26.18 31.67 -5.31
CA PHE A 322 26.35 32.85 -4.43
C PHE A 322 25.37 33.99 -4.64
N LEU A 323 25.07 34.37 -5.88
CA LEU A 323 24.15 35.47 -6.18
C LEU A 323 23.10 35.00 -7.19
N ASN A 324 21.84 34.87 -6.79
CA ASN A 324 20.71 34.63 -7.70
C ASN A 324 19.72 35.79 -7.62
N PHE A 325 19.37 36.38 -8.75
CA PHE A 325 18.36 37.42 -8.90
C PHE A 325 17.30 36.94 -9.88
N TYR A 326 16.04 37.12 -9.52
CA TYR A 326 14.90 36.71 -10.35
C TYR A 326 13.78 37.76 -10.29
N ARG A 327 13.17 38.02 -11.44
CA ARG A 327 12.00 38.89 -11.60
C ARG A 327 11.00 38.25 -12.57
N GLU A 328 9.73 38.30 -12.23
CA GLU A 328 8.59 37.98 -13.10
C GLU A 328 7.59 39.15 -12.99
N GLU A 329 7.39 39.86 -14.10
CA GLU A 329 6.67 41.14 -14.10
C GLU A 329 5.14 40.95 -14.01
N ARG A 330 4.59 39.83 -14.47
CA ARG A 330 3.13 39.56 -14.49
C ARG A 330 2.47 39.47 -13.11
N PHE A 331 3.26 39.20 -12.06
CA PHE A 331 2.81 39.07 -10.67
C PHE A 331 3.64 39.95 -9.72
N ASN A 332 4.36 40.93 -10.28
CA ASN A 332 5.32 41.80 -9.59
C ASN A 332 6.26 41.05 -8.63
N TYR A 333 6.73 39.87 -9.03
CA TYR A 333 7.50 38.97 -8.18
C TYR A 333 9.00 39.18 -8.35
N VAL A 334 9.69 39.39 -7.23
CA VAL A 334 11.15 39.54 -7.15
C VAL A 334 11.68 38.55 -6.12
N GLN A 335 12.77 37.85 -6.44
CA GLN A 335 13.49 36.95 -5.54
C GLN A 335 15.01 37.18 -5.62
N VAL A 336 15.68 37.08 -4.46
CA VAL A 336 17.12 37.24 -4.29
C VAL A 336 17.65 36.15 -3.34
N ASP A 337 18.60 35.31 -3.78
CA ASP A 337 19.22 34.24 -2.96
C ASP A 337 20.74 34.48 -2.78
N LEU A 338 21.26 34.35 -1.54
CA LEU A 338 22.57 34.89 -1.11
C LEU A 338 23.30 34.15 0.04
N PRO A 339 24.03 33.03 -0.18
CA PRO A 339 23.97 32.12 -1.30
C PRO A 339 22.74 31.22 -1.21
N TRP A 340 22.37 30.59 -2.32
CA TRP A 340 21.42 29.48 -2.31
C TRP A 340 22.06 28.21 -1.68
N PRO A 341 21.35 27.43 -0.84
CA PRO A 341 19.98 27.60 -0.36
C PRO A 341 19.89 28.36 0.98
N ILE A 342 21.00 28.91 1.49
CA ILE A 342 21.13 29.47 2.85
C ILE A 342 20.22 30.68 3.02
N ILE A 343 20.44 31.77 2.27
CA ILE A 343 19.62 32.98 2.37
C ILE A 343 18.76 33.13 1.13
N GLN A 344 17.48 33.46 1.31
CA GLN A 344 16.55 33.81 0.24
C GLN A 344 15.54 34.83 0.75
N PHE A 345 15.30 35.87 -0.03
CA PHE A 345 14.19 36.80 0.13
C PHE A 345 13.37 36.79 -1.16
N ALA A 346 12.04 36.69 -1.06
CA ALA A 346 11.15 36.80 -2.20
C ALA A 346 9.86 37.52 -1.83
N ARG A 347 9.32 38.32 -2.77
CA ARG A 347 8.07 39.04 -2.63
C ARG A 347 7.44 39.28 -3.99
N GLY A 348 6.14 39.04 -4.10
CA GLY A 348 5.25 39.43 -5.19
C GLY A 348 3.80 39.40 -4.70
N GLU A 349 2.85 39.71 -5.57
CA GLU A 349 1.42 39.92 -5.20
C GLU A 349 0.81 38.75 -4.42
N ARG A 350 1.19 37.53 -4.76
CA ARG A 350 0.62 36.27 -4.25
C ARG A 350 1.64 35.39 -3.53
N THR A 351 2.85 35.90 -3.24
CA THR A 351 3.92 35.10 -2.60
C THR A 351 4.91 35.96 -1.83
N GLU A 352 5.24 35.54 -0.61
CA GLU A 352 6.35 36.08 0.17
C GLU A 352 7.19 34.95 0.75
N ALA A 353 8.52 35.09 0.78
CA ALA A 353 9.42 34.13 1.40
C ALA A 353 10.62 34.80 2.06
N VAL A 354 11.02 34.28 3.22
CA VAL A 354 12.25 34.64 3.93
C VAL A 354 12.93 33.36 4.39
N LYS A 355 14.22 33.21 4.10
CA LYS A 355 14.98 32.01 4.40
C LYS A 355 16.34 32.37 4.99
N LEU A 356 16.70 31.66 6.05
CA LEU A 356 18.02 31.57 6.65
C LEU A 356 18.22 30.10 7.03
N TRP A 357 18.32 29.24 6.04
CA TRP A 357 18.40 27.79 6.22
C TRP A 357 19.75 27.38 6.84
N PRO A 358 19.79 26.47 7.84
CA PRO A 358 18.67 25.70 8.39
C PRO A 358 17.89 26.39 9.52
N LEU A 359 18.36 27.54 10.03
CA LEU A 359 17.86 28.17 11.25
C LEU A 359 16.40 28.62 11.18
N LEU A 360 16.00 29.28 10.09
CA LEU A 360 14.64 29.78 9.89
C LEU A 360 14.24 29.65 8.42
N THR A 361 13.02 29.22 8.14
CA THR A 361 12.39 29.43 6.83
C THR A 361 10.96 29.90 7.02
N TYR A 362 10.49 30.79 6.17
CA TYR A 362 9.09 31.21 6.04
C TYR A 362 8.76 31.34 4.55
N ARG A 363 7.57 30.87 4.15
CA ARG A 363 7.02 31.06 2.81
C ARG A 363 5.50 31.04 2.88
N ARG A 364 4.86 32.07 2.33
CA ARG A 364 3.43 32.08 2.00
C ARG A 364 3.27 32.11 0.48
N VAL A 365 2.39 31.28 -0.04
CA VAL A 365 1.94 31.26 -1.44
C VAL A 365 0.43 31.12 -1.38
N ASP A 366 -0.31 32.14 -1.80
CA ASP A 366 -1.76 32.22 -1.58
C ASP A 366 -2.13 31.92 -0.11
N ASP A 367 -3.18 31.14 0.11
CA ASP A 367 -3.70 30.72 1.41
C ASP A 367 -2.88 29.56 2.06
N ARG A 368 -1.65 29.34 1.57
CA ARG A 368 -0.73 28.27 2.00
C ARG A 368 0.51 28.87 2.64
N GLU A 369 0.65 28.70 3.96
CA GLU A 369 1.78 29.19 4.76
C GLU A 369 2.66 28.03 5.23
N LYS A 370 3.98 28.18 5.15
CA LYS A 370 4.94 27.17 5.60
C LYS A 370 6.13 27.81 6.26
N TRP A 371 6.49 27.33 7.46
CA TRP A 371 7.68 27.79 8.17
C TRP A 371 8.42 26.64 8.86
N SER A 372 9.69 26.88 9.19
CA SER A 372 10.53 25.92 9.93
C SER A 372 11.52 26.63 10.83
N LEU A 373 11.83 26.01 11.97
CA LEU A 373 12.82 26.47 12.93
C LEU A 373 13.85 25.36 13.12
N CYS A 374 15.13 25.69 12.93
CA CYS A 374 16.27 24.79 12.99
C CYS A 374 16.01 23.47 12.24
N TRP A 375 15.67 23.54 10.95
CA TRP A 375 15.32 22.39 10.12
C TRP A 375 16.40 21.29 10.22
N PRO A 376 16.04 20.00 10.42
CA PRO A 376 14.69 19.42 10.39
C PRO A 376 13.98 19.34 11.77
N LEU A 377 14.45 20.04 12.81
CA LEU A 377 13.90 19.93 14.17
C LEU A 377 12.40 20.25 14.23
N PHE A 378 11.97 21.38 13.67
CA PHE A 378 10.56 21.76 13.59
C PHE A 378 10.17 22.33 12.22
N SER A 379 8.99 21.99 11.72
CA SER A 379 8.32 22.71 10.63
C SER A 379 6.80 22.68 10.76
N GLN A 380 6.14 23.79 10.44
CA GLN A 380 4.68 23.89 10.32
C GLN A 380 4.30 24.22 8.88
N GLU A 381 3.24 23.58 8.40
CA GLU A 381 2.58 23.87 7.13
C GLU A 381 1.09 24.10 7.43
N LYS A 382 0.52 25.15 6.84
CA LYS A 382 -0.89 25.53 6.93
C LYS A 382 -1.45 25.70 5.52
N GLU A 383 -2.70 25.34 5.33
CA GLU A 383 -3.40 25.47 4.06
C GLU A 383 -4.89 25.70 4.33
N GLU A 384 -5.39 26.89 4.00
CA GLU A 384 -6.77 27.32 4.28
C GLU A 384 -7.54 27.42 2.94
N ASN A 385 -8.48 26.51 2.69
CA ASN A 385 -9.30 26.47 1.47
C ASN A 385 -10.80 26.60 1.80
N GLU A 386 -11.66 26.81 0.80
CA GLU A 386 -13.12 26.83 0.99
C GLU A 386 -13.68 25.52 1.61
N GLU A 387 -13.04 24.37 1.34
CA GLU A 387 -13.52 23.07 1.82
C GLU A 387 -12.97 22.68 3.19
N LYS A 388 -11.71 23.03 3.48
CA LYS A 388 -10.97 22.60 4.67
C LYS A 388 -9.88 23.59 5.09
N ASP A 389 -9.56 23.59 6.38
CA ASP A 389 -8.32 24.15 6.93
C ASP A 389 -7.42 22.99 7.36
N GLU A 390 -6.14 23.02 6.98
CA GLU A 390 -5.19 21.97 7.29
C GLU A 390 -3.95 22.55 8.00
N VAL A 391 -3.55 21.94 9.11
CA VAL A 391 -2.38 22.33 9.90
C VAL A 391 -1.51 21.10 10.16
N LEU A 392 -0.30 21.10 9.62
CA LEU A 392 0.66 20.01 9.71
C LEU A 392 1.96 20.48 10.38
N ASN A 393 2.09 20.16 11.66
CA ASN A 393 3.34 20.30 12.40
C ASN A 393 4.18 19.03 12.24
N ARG A 394 5.49 19.16 12.07
CA ARG A 394 6.45 18.06 12.00
C ARG A 394 7.62 18.30 12.95
N PHE A 395 8.08 17.23 13.57
CA PHE A 395 9.24 17.20 14.46
C PHE A 395 10.21 16.13 13.96
N LEU A 396 11.49 16.49 13.77
CA LEU A 396 12.50 15.60 13.16
C LEU A 396 12.04 14.97 11.83
N TYR A 397 11.22 15.71 11.06
CA TYR A 397 10.53 15.31 9.82
C TYR A 397 9.51 14.14 9.90
N ILE A 398 9.79 13.11 10.71
CA ILE A 398 9.05 11.83 10.80
C ILE A 398 7.86 11.92 11.77
N SER A 399 8.07 12.52 12.95
CA SER A 399 6.99 12.75 13.91
C SER A 399 6.13 13.92 13.44
N LYS A 400 4.81 13.84 13.65
CA LYS A 400 3.85 14.85 13.15
C LYS A 400 2.66 15.03 14.08
N ILE A 401 2.14 16.26 14.12
CA ILE A 401 0.78 16.58 14.58
C ILE A 401 0.08 17.21 13.39
N HIS A 402 -0.81 16.43 12.78
CA HIS A 402 -1.61 16.79 11.62
C HIS A 402 -3.05 17.02 12.08
N GLN A 403 -3.66 18.12 11.67
CA GLN A 403 -5.04 18.48 11.97
C GLN A 403 -5.70 18.95 10.67
N VAL A 404 -6.94 18.53 10.42
CA VAL A 404 -7.73 18.93 9.25
C VAL A 404 -9.14 19.25 9.73
N TYR A 405 -9.63 20.47 9.50
CA TYR A 405 -11.00 20.88 9.78
C TYR A 405 -11.78 20.99 8.47
N TYR A 406 -12.88 20.24 8.34
CA TYR A 406 -13.70 20.18 7.13
C TYR A 406 -14.90 21.13 7.27
N LYS A 407 -14.81 22.32 6.64
CA LYS A 407 -15.78 23.42 6.79
C LYS A 407 -17.21 23.00 6.46
N LYS A 408 -17.38 22.21 5.39
CA LYS A 408 -18.68 21.72 4.91
C LYS A 408 -19.37 20.73 5.86
N GLU A 409 -18.60 20.03 6.70
CA GLU A 409 -19.10 18.98 7.61
C GLU A 409 -19.06 19.37 9.09
N GLY A 410 -18.43 20.50 9.45
CA GLY A 410 -18.23 20.93 10.84
C GLY A 410 -17.37 19.99 11.68
N ARG A 411 -16.60 19.09 11.06
CA ARG A 411 -15.78 18.06 11.74
C ARG A 411 -14.29 18.34 11.62
N TRP A 412 -13.51 17.75 12.52
CA TRP A 412 -12.05 17.80 12.48
C TRP A 412 -11.43 16.42 12.60
N GLU A 413 -10.38 16.15 11.84
CA GLU A 413 -9.49 15.01 12.02
C GLU A 413 -8.19 15.46 12.69
N ARG A 414 -7.61 14.59 13.51
CA ARG A 414 -6.28 14.80 14.12
C ARG A 414 -5.48 13.50 14.08
N VAL A 415 -4.26 13.57 13.54
CA VAL A 415 -3.29 12.47 13.59
C VAL A 415 -1.99 12.94 14.25
N THR A 416 -1.70 12.38 15.42
CA THR A 416 -0.45 12.60 16.16
C THR A 416 0.43 11.34 16.07
N ARG A 417 1.58 11.41 15.41
CA ARG A 417 2.65 10.40 15.49
C ARG A 417 3.84 10.99 16.24
N LEU A 418 4.28 10.30 17.28
CA LEU A 418 5.61 10.47 17.88
C LEU A 418 6.40 9.20 17.58
N TRP A 419 7.22 9.21 16.53
CA TRP A 419 8.01 8.05 16.09
C TRP A 419 9.24 7.83 17.00
N PRO A 420 9.61 6.58 17.32
CA PRO A 420 8.94 5.30 17.02
C PRO A 420 7.90 4.89 18.09
N LEU A 421 7.52 5.82 18.99
CA LEU A 421 6.74 5.53 20.19
C LEU A 421 5.27 5.24 19.89
N PHE A 422 4.47 6.17 19.36
CA PHE A 422 3.03 5.93 19.17
C PHE A 422 2.43 6.69 17.98
N ARG A 423 1.26 6.20 17.56
CA ARG A 423 0.33 6.93 16.68
C ARG A 423 -1.03 7.01 17.38
N TYR A 424 -1.63 8.20 17.36
CA TYR A 424 -2.99 8.49 17.79
C TYR A 424 -3.71 9.15 16.61
N ALA A 425 -4.93 8.69 16.30
CA ALA A 425 -5.80 9.32 15.31
C ALA A 425 -7.23 9.44 15.85
N GLU A 426 -7.90 10.53 15.50
CA GLU A 426 -9.23 10.91 15.97
C GLU A 426 -9.97 11.67 14.85
N ASP A 427 -11.29 11.49 14.72
CA ASP A 427 -12.11 12.06 13.64
C ASP A 427 -13.14 13.12 14.08
N GLY A 428 -13.11 13.53 15.35
CA GLY A 428 -14.04 14.49 15.94
C GLY A 428 -15.48 13.99 16.11
N ARG A 429 -15.80 12.77 15.62
CA ARG A 429 -17.09 12.08 15.81
C ARG A 429 -16.97 10.89 16.78
N GLY A 430 -15.82 10.76 17.45
CA GLY A 430 -15.55 9.73 18.45
C GLY A 430 -14.93 8.44 17.90
N LEU A 431 -14.57 8.38 16.61
CA LEU A 431 -13.66 7.34 16.13
C LEU A 431 -12.25 7.66 16.63
N VAL A 432 -11.66 6.78 17.44
CA VAL A 432 -10.27 6.90 17.91
C VAL A 432 -9.50 5.65 17.54
N HIS A 433 -8.27 5.80 17.04
CA HIS A 433 -7.36 4.70 16.78
C HIS A 433 -5.95 5.04 17.26
N PHE A 434 -5.51 4.34 18.30
CA PHE A 434 -4.19 4.48 18.91
C PHE A 434 -3.42 3.16 18.83
N TYR A 435 -2.10 3.22 18.59
CA TYR A 435 -1.24 2.05 18.75
C TYR A 435 0.20 2.39 19.19
N PHE A 436 0.84 1.40 19.81
CA PHE A 436 2.19 1.43 20.35
C PHE A 436 2.88 0.05 20.18
N PRO A 437 4.19 -0.02 19.88
CA PRO A 437 5.02 1.04 19.32
C PRO A 437 4.62 1.41 17.87
N ALA A 438 4.99 2.60 17.42
CA ALA A 438 4.77 3.10 16.06
C ALA A 438 6.07 3.10 15.25
N VAL A 439 6.63 1.90 15.04
CA VAL A 439 7.95 1.68 14.42
C VAL A 439 7.99 2.09 12.95
N MET A 440 6.87 2.04 12.21
CA MET A 440 6.85 2.40 10.79
C MET A 440 7.07 3.92 10.58
N PRO A 441 8.06 4.33 9.76
CA PRO A 441 8.38 5.75 9.54
C PRO A 441 7.40 6.48 8.62
N ALA A 442 6.48 5.77 7.96
CA ALA A 442 5.49 6.34 7.03
C ALA A 442 4.13 5.66 7.18
N ASP A 443 3.03 6.38 6.90
CA ASP A 443 1.66 5.86 6.82
C ASP A 443 1.35 5.18 5.46
N TRP A 444 2.33 4.55 4.80
CA TRP A 444 2.08 3.88 3.52
C TRP A 444 1.25 2.61 3.72
N GLU A 445 0.15 2.47 2.97
CA GLU A 445 -0.86 1.43 3.19
C GLU A 445 -0.25 0.02 3.22
N GLY A 446 0.48 -0.36 2.17
CA GLY A 446 1.14 -1.68 2.07
C GLY A 446 2.25 -1.88 3.12
N LEU A 447 2.94 -0.83 3.58
CA LEU A 447 3.93 -0.91 4.65
C LEU A 447 3.25 -1.25 5.99
N GLU A 448 2.17 -0.54 6.31
CA GLU A 448 1.39 -0.78 7.52
C GLU A 448 0.68 -2.15 7.46
N ARG A 449 0.21 -2.55 6.27
CA ARG A 449 -0.45 -3.84 6.02
C ARG A 449 0.51 -5.02 6.18
N HIS A 450 1.72 -4.95 5.60
CA HIS A 450 2.72 -6.04 5.69
C HIS A 450 3.49 -6.06 7.02
N TYR A 451 3.85 -4.90 7.57
CA TYR A 451 4.80 -4.80 8.68
C TYR A 451 4.21 -4.16 9.95
N GLY A 452 3.29 -3.20 9.83
CA GLY A 452 2.75 -2.42 10.96
C GLY A 452 2.27 -3.30 12.11
N THR A 453 1.34 -4.22 11.85
CA THR A 453 0.78 -5.13 12.87
C THR A 453 1.82 -6.06 13.52
N LEU A 454 2.96 -6.35 12.86
CA LEU A 454 4.02 -7.18 13.45
C LEU A 454 4.65 -6.53 14.69
N PHE A 455 4.67 -5.20 14.74
CA PHE A 455 5.31 -4.44 15.82
C PHE A 455 4.34 -3.83 16.83
N ARG A 456 3.02 -3.78 16.54
CA ARG A 456 2.01 -3.25 17.49
C ARG A 456 1.87 -4.20 18.69
N VAL A 457 2.38 -3.74 19.84
CA VAL A 457 2.27 -4.43 21.15
C VAL A 457 0.97 -4.08 21.85
N PHE A 458 0.46 -2.86 21.63
CA PHE A 458 -0.83 -2.39 22.12
C PHE A 458 -1.58 -1.63 21.03
N GLU A 459 -2.89 -1.88 20.93
CA GLU A 459 -3.81 -1.18 20.03
C GLU A 459 -5.08 -0.82 20.80
N TYR A 460 -5.57 0.40 20.63
CA TYR A 460 -6.86 0.86 21.15
C TYR A 460 -7.70 1.42 19.99
N TYR A 461 -8.95 0.99 19.93
CA TYR A 461 -9.96 1.47 19.00
C TYR A 461 -11.19 1.92 19.78
N GLN A 462 -11.76 3.04 19.38
CA GLN A 462 -13.05 3.51 19.82
C GLN A 462 -13.91 3.80 18.59
N ASP A 463 -15.22 3.54 18.66
CA ASP A 463 -16.18 4.18 17.77
C ASP A 463 -17.12 5.15 18.50
N GLY A 464 -17.73 6.04 17.72
CA GLY A 464 -18.64 7.08 18.19
C GLY A 464 -19.95 6.57 18.79
N THR A 465 -20.23 5.25 18.77
CA THR A 465 -21.39 4.64 19.43
C THR A 465 -21.04 4.06 20.81
N GLY A 466 -19.77 4.18 21.25
CA GLY A 466 -19.32 3.82 22.60
C GLY A 466 -18.70 2.43 22.71
N LYS A 467 -18.27 1.83 21.59
CA LYS A 467 -17.49 0.58 21.57
C LYS A 467 -16.02 0.91 21.77
N GLU A 468 -15.48 0.62 22.95
CA GLU A 468 -14.04 0.59 23.19
C GLU A 468 -13.50 -0.82 22.96
N ILE A 469 -12.36 -0.95 22.29
CA ILE A 469 -11.59 -2.20 22.13
C ILE A 469 -10.12 -1.92 22.41
N SER A 470 -9.55 -2.60 23.41
CA SER A 470 -8.10 -2.63 23.67
C SER A 470 -7.54 -4.02 23.39
N LYS A 471 -6.52 -4.10 22.55
CA LYS A 471 -5.71 -5.31 22.29
C LYS A 471 -4.31 -5.12 22.88
N PHE A 472 -3.81 -6.09 23.64
CA PHE A 472 -2.40 -6.21 23.99
C PHE A 472 -1.83 -7.53 23.46
N LEU A 473 -0.62 -7.48 22.91
CA LEU A 473 0.10 -8.57 22.22
C LEU A 473 -0.82 -9.36 21.27
N TRP A 474 -1.29 -8.67 20.22
CA TRP A 474 -2.20 -9.21 19.19
C TRP A 474 -3.51 -9.82 19.74
N GLY A 475 -4.00 -9.27 20.85
CA GLY A 475 -5.24 -9.70 21.50
C GLY A 475 -5.07 -10.84 22.52
N LEU A 476 -3.83 -11.22 22.88
CA LEU A 476 -3.59 -12.11 24.03
C LEU A 476 -4.27 -11.57 25.29
N ILE A 477 -4.27 -10.25 25.50
CA ILE A 477 -5.29 -9.61 26.33
C ILE A 477 -6.20 -8.81 25.40
N TYR A 478 -7.50 -9.02 25.54
CA TYR A 478 -8.54 -8.33 24.79
C TYR A 478 -9.59 -7.80 25.75
N LEU A 479 -9.76 -6.47 25.78
CA LEU A 479 -10.82 -5.79 26.51
C LEU A 479 -11.77 -5.16 25.49
N GLN A 480 -13.06 -5.43 25.61
CA GLN A 480 -14.11 -4.75 24.85
C GLN A 480 -15.14 -4.20 25.83
N LYS A 481 -15.49 -2.92 25.68
CA LYS A 481 -16.62 -2.28 26.37
C LYS A 481 -17.58 -1.73 25.33
N GLN A 482 -18.87 -1.86 25.60
CA GLN A 482 -20.01 -1.23 24.95
C GLN A 482 -21.05 -0.97 26.05
N PRO A 483 -22.08 -0.11 25.84
CA PRO A 483 -23.06 0.22 26.88
C PRO A 483 -23.67 -1.00 27.60
N ASP A 484 -24.06 -2.03 26.84
CA ASP A 484 -24.66 -3.27 27.35
C ASP A 484 -23.66 -4.42 27.59
N LEU A 485 -22.42 -4.33 27.09
CA LEU A 485 -21.48 -5.46 27.01
C LEU A 485 -20.07 -5.07 27.50
N VAL A 486 -19.60 -5.72 28.57
CA VAL A 486 -18.20 -5.68 29.00
C VAL A 486 -17.61 -7.07 28.86
N ARG A 487 -16.47 -7.16 28.20
CA ARG A 487 -15.78 -8.42 27.88
C ARG A 487 -14.29 -8.28 28.11
N PHE A 488 -13.70 -9.30 28.75
CA PHE A 488 -12.26 -9.42 28.94
C PHE A 488 -11.84 -10.86 28.62
N ASP A 489 -10.89 -11.04 27.70
CA ASP A 489 -10.26 -12.33 27.42
C ASP A 489 -8.75 -12.24 27.70
N PHE A 490 -8.20 -13.28 28.32
CA PHE A 490 -6.77 -13.57 28.38
C PHE A 490 -6.48 -14.83 27.55
N GLY A 491 -6.43 -14.64 26.23
CA GLY A 491 -6.20 -15.68 25.23
C GLY A 491 -7.10 -16.91 25.43
N PRO A 492 -6.57 -18.14 25.34
CA PRO A 492 -7.31 -19.37 25.66
C PRO A 492 -7.52 -19.60 27.17
N LEU A 493 -6.83 -18.85 28.05
CA LEU A 493 -6.72 -19.19 29.48
C LEU A 493 -7.95 -18.75 30.29
N PHE A 494 -8.45 -17.54 30.06
CA PHE A 494 -9.59 -16.98 30.77
C PHE A 494 -10.47 -16.10 29.86
N SER A 495 -11.78 -16.14 30.12
CA SER A 495 -12.78 -15.28 29.49
C SER A 495 -13.77 -14.79 30.55
N TYR A 496 -14.11 -13.50 30.49
CA TYR A 496 -15.17 -12.86 31.26
C TYR A 496 -16.07 -12.07 30.32
N ARG A 497 -17.39 -12.20 30.48
CA ARG A 497 -18.39 -11.46 29.70
C ARG A 497 -19.56 -11.08 30.62
N ARG A 498 -19.82 -9.79 30.77
CA ARG A 498 -21.05 -9.24 31.36
C ARG A 498 -21.87 -8.60 30.24
N GLU A 499 -23.09 -9.08 30.06
CA GLU A 499 -23.97 -8.73 28.95
C GLU A 499 -25.38 -8.48 29.54
N LYS A 500 -25.74 -7.22 29.71
CA LYS A 500 -26.87 -6.79 30.57
C LYS A 500 -26.77 -7.41 31.96
N GLU A 501 -27.81 -8.10 32.43
CA GLU A 501 -27.81 -8.84 33.71
C GLU A 501 -27.12 -10.22 33.66
N VAL A 502 -26.57 -10.62 32.50
CA VAL A 502 -25.94 -11.93 32.33
C VAL A 502 -24.44 -11.83 32.58
N TRP A 503 -23.98 -12.43 33.69
CA TRP A 503 -22.57 -12.50 34.07
C TRP A 503 -22.04 -13.89 33.75
N LYS A 504 -20.97 -13.98 32.96
CA LYS A 504 -20.32 -15.23 32.54
C LYS A 504 -18.81 -15.13 32.74
N TRP A 505 -18.20 -16.19 33.26
CA TRP A 505 -16.75 -16.39 33.18
C TRP A 505 -16.40 -17.83 32.84
N SER A 506 -15.24 -18.06 32.24
CA SER A 506 -14.69 -19.39 31.99
C SER A 506 -13.17 -19.42 32.05
N VAL A 507 -12.64 -20.55 32.50
CA VAL A 507 -11.22 -20.91 32.50
C VAL A 507 -11.04 -22.01 31.46
N LEU A 508 -9.97 -21.93 30.67
CA LEU A 508 -9.66 -22.86 29.57
C LEU A 508 -10.88 -23.09 28.66
N LYS A 509 -11.50 -21.98 28.24
CA LYS A 509 -12.65 -21.83 27.31
C LYS A 509 -13.90 -22.67 27.57
N GLY A 510 -14.02 -23.30 28.74
CA GLY A 510 -15.22 -24.06 29.13
C GLY A 510 -14.96 -25.26 30.02
N LEU A 511 -13.69 -25.64 30.24
CA LEU A 511 -13.30 -26.68 31.21
C LEU A 511 -13.88 -26.40 32.61
N ILE A 512 -13.81 -25.13 33.04
CA ILE A 512 -14.59 -24.59 34.14
C ILE A 512 -15.29 -23.33 33.62
N ALA A 513 -16.60 -23.21 33.81
CA ALA A 513 -17.32 -21.98 33.49
C ALA A 513 -18.46 -21.73 34.47
N TYR A 514 -18.80 -20.45 34.68
CA TYR A 514 -19.92 -20.02 35.51
C TYR A 514 -20.78 -19.04 34.73
N ALA A 515 -22.10 -19.13 34.90
CA ALA A 515 -23.06 -18.17 34.41
C ALA A 515 -24.07 -17.79 35.50
N ARG A 516 -24.44 -16.51 35.54
CA ARG A 516 -25.47 -15.92 36.39
C ARG A 516 -26.41 -15.09 35.51
N LYS A 517 -27.72 -15.33 35.62
CA LYS A 517 -28.79 -14.62 34.91
C LYS A 517 -29.97 -14.44 35.85
N GLY A 518 -30.17 -13.25 36.41
CA GLY A 518 -31.18 -13.04 37.47
C GLY A 518 -30.95 -14.00 38.65
N PRO A 519 -31.93 -14.85 39.04
CA PRO A 519 -31.75 -15.91 40.04
C PRO A 519 -31.09 -17.19 39.51
N GLU A 520 -31.04 -17.40 38.19
CA GLU A 520 -30.49 -18.62 37.58
C GLU A 520 -28.96 -18.65 37.67
N ARG A 521 -28.41 -19.77 38.12
CA ARG A 521 -26.98 -20.05 38.26
C ARG A 521 -26.64 -21.29 37.44
N THR A 522 -25.50 -21.26 36.76
CA THR A 522 -24.96 -22.43 36.05
C THR A 522 -23.48 -22.54 36.36
N LEU A 523 -23.02 -23.69 36.84
CA LEU A 523 -21.61 -24.07 36.84
C LEU A 523 -21.42 -25.14 35.77
N ARG A 524 -20.35 -25.05 34.99
CA ARG A 524 -19.90 -26.12 34.09
C ARG A 524 -18.56 -26.62 34.59
N LEU A 525 -18.46 -27.94 34.77
CA LEU A 525 -17.22 -28.64 35.10
C LEU A 525 -17.01 -29.72 34.06
N PHE A 526 -15.85 -29.73 33.41
CA PHE A 526 -15.54 -30.62 32.29
C PHE A 526 -16.65 -30.60 31.21
N TYR A 527 -17.12 -29.40 30.88
CA TYR A 527 -18.23 -29.10 29.96
C TYR A 527 -19.64 -29.57 30.39
N LEU A 528 -19.77 -30.38 31.46
CA LEU A 528 -21.07 -30.81 32.00
C LEU A 528 -21.74 -29.66 32.78
N PRO A 529 -22.97 -29.25 32.44
CA PRO A 529 -23.68 -28.17 33.14
C PRO A 529 -24.44 -28.66 34.37
N VAL A 530 -24.27 -27.95 35.48
CA VAL A 530 -25.06 -28.03 36.71
C VAL A 530 -25.78 -26.69 36.87
N THR A 531 -27.11 -26.70 36.79
CA THR A 531 -27.96 -25.51 36.98
C THR A 531 -28.64 -25.54 38.34
N TRP A 532 -28.79 -24.37 38.97
CA TRP A 532 -29.63 -24.18 40.14
C TRP A 532 -30.24 -22.77 40.14
N GLN A 533 -31.27 -22.56 40.95
CA GLN A 533 -31.79 -21.23 41.22
C GLN A 533 -31.33 -20.78 42.61
N GLU A 534 -30.82 -19.57 42.70
CA GLU A 534 -30.51 -18.92 43.96
C GLU A 534 -31.81 -18.33 44.51
N GLY A 535 -32.31 -18.88 45.62
CA GLY A 535 -33.54 -18.42 46.26
C GLY A 535 -33.44 -16.98 46.79
N PRO A 536 -34.57 -16.34 47.10
CA PRO A 536 -34.53 -15.03 47.78
C PRO A 536 -33.76 -15.15 49.09
N ALA A 537 -32.97 -14.12 49.42
CA ALA A 537 -32.29 -14.06 50.70
C ALA A 537 -33.33 -14.14 51.84
N PRO A 538 -33.08 -14.93 52.92
CA PRO A 538 -34.02 -15.06 54.01
C PRO A 538 -34.26 -13.70 54.67
N ASP A 539 -35.52 -13.30 54.79
CA ASP A 539 -35.91 -12.05 55.46
C ASP A 539 -35.48 -12.10 56.94
N PRO A 540 -34.62 -11.17 57.41
CA PRO A 540 -34.20 -11.08 58.81
C PRO A 540 -35.34 -10.87 59.82
N ARG A 541 -36.58 -10.66 59.37
CA ARG A 541 -37.75 -10.34 60.21
C ARG A 541 -38.71 -11.51 60.46
N SER A 542 -38.48 -12.68 59.87
CA SER A 542 -39.42 -13.82 60.00
C SER A 542 -39.29 -14.65 61.29
N SER A 543 -38.27 -14.38 62.13
CA SER A 543 -38.05 -15.09 63.40
C SER A 543 -38.91 -14.53 64.56
N SER A 544 -40.23 -14.67 64.46
CA SER A 544 -41.13 -14.52 65.61
C SER A 544 -40.90 -15.68 66.60
N PRO A 545 -40.70 -15.43 67.91
CA PRO A 545 -40.66 -16.49 68.91
C PRO A 545 -42.00 -17.25 68.98
N PRO A 546 -42.00 -18.54 69.34
CA PRO A 546 -43.23 -19.23 69.69
C PRO A 546 -43.86 -18.57 70.92
N GLY A 547 -45.15 -18.24 70.85
CA GLY A 547 -45.90 -17.73 72.00
C GLY A 547 -46.10 -18.79 73.07
N GLY A 548 -46.08 -18.36 74.33
CA GLY A 548 -46.53 -19.11 75.51
C GLY A 548 -47.70 -18.42 76.18
#